data_AF-A0A5D2IRF5-F1
#
_entry.id   AF-A0A5D2IRF5-F1
#
_cell.length_a   1.000
_cell.length_b   1.000
_cell.length_c   1.000
_cell.angle_alpha   90.00
_cell.angle_beta   90.00
_cell.angle_gamma   90.00
#
_symmetry.space_group_name_H-M   'P 1'
#
loop_
_entity.id
_entity.type
_entity.pdbx_description
1 polymer ?
#
loop_
_entity_poly.entity_id
_entity_poly.type
_entity_poly.pdbx_seq_one_letter_code
_entity_poly.pdbx_strand_id
1 'polypeptide(L)'
;MLSVSIASPATLTLPPKPKSSIPKTSFTGVRIQHLCPQRLPSQATFFRQPSPSSSVVMMAKREEEMKEIRAKTTEEINDEVVELKGELLMLRLQKSVRNEFKSSEFGRMRKRIARMLTVKRERELKEGINKRLSRKLDRQWKKSIVVKPPPSLIKLREQEAAEEAEKSAA
;
A
#
# COMPACT_ATOMS: atom_id res chain seq x y z
N MET A 1 -23.99 10.57 -68.58
CA MET A 1 -22.61 10.95 -68.98
C MET A 1 -22.21 12.18 -68.19
N LEU A 2 -21.23 12.02 -67.28
CA LEU A 2 -20.23 13.01 -66.83
C LEU A 2 -20.79 14.23 -66.05
N SER A 3 -20.24 14.67 -64.91
CA SER A 3 -18.96 14.37 -64.25
C SER A 3 -19.08 14.78 -62.77
N VAL A 4 -18.43 14.00 -61.90
CA VAL A 4 -18.33 14.24 -60.45
C VAL A 4 -17.11 15.14 -60.21
N SER A 5 -17.30 16.28 -59.56
CA SER A 5 -16.19 17.12 -59.08
C SER A 5 -15.74 16.64 -57.70
N ILE A 6 -14.55 16.05 -57.65
CA ILE A 6 -13.81 15.71 -56.43
C ILE A 6 -13.01 16.94 -56.02
N ALA A 7 -13.29 17.50 -54.84
CA ALA A 7 -12.48 18.54 -54.21
C ALA A 7 -11.62 17.92 -53.09
N SER A 8 -10.35 18.33 -53.07
CA SER A 8 -9.23 17.85 -52.26
C SER A 8 -9.39 18.10 -50.75
N PRO A 9 -8.83 17.25 -49.85
CA PRO A 9 -8.91 17.45 -48.40
C PRO A 9 -7.91 18.51 -47.92
N ALA A 10 -8.42 19.60 -47.32
CA ALA A 10 -7.60 20.58 -46.61
C ALA A 10 -7.49 20.20 -45.12
N THR A 11 -6.25 19.97 -44.67
CA THR A 11 -5.87 19.76 -43.27
C THR A 11 -6.07 21.04 -42.47
N LEU A 12 -7.04 21.07 -41.55
CA LEU A 12 -7.21 22.16 -40.58
C LEU A 12 -6.59 21.78 -39.23
N THR A 13 -5.45 22.36 -38.93
CA THR A 13 -4.77 22.30 -37.62
C THR A 13 -5.55 23.14 -36.61
N LEU A 14 -6.13 22.51 -35.60
CA LEU A 14 -6.78 23.18 -34.47
C LEU A 14 -5.71 23.63 -33.44
N PRO A 15 -5.70 24.90 -32.98
CA PRO A 15 -4.87 25.31 -31.85
C PRO A 15 -5.50 24.88 -30.50
N PRO A 16 -4.70 24.51 -29.49
CA PRO A 16 -5.23 24.19 -28.16
C PRO A 16 -5.68 25.45 -27.43
N LYS A 17 -6.92 25.44 -26.91
CA LYS A 17 -7.40 26.43 -25.95
C LYS A 17 -6.86 26.12 -24.55
N PRO A 18 -6.30 27.09 -23.82
CA PRO A 18 -6.44 27.12 -22.38
C PRO A 18 -7.24 28.36 -21.98
N LYS A 19 -8.51 28.18 -21.64
CA LYS A 19 -9.28 29.17 -20.88
C LYS A 19 -9.73 28.51 -19.59
N SER A 20 -8.87 28.51 -18.57
CA SER A 20 -9.31 28.29 -17.20
C SER A 20 -10.14 29.52 -16.80
N SER A 21 -11.48 29.40 -16.87
CA SER A 21 -12.35 30.36 -16.23
C SER A 21 -12.25 30.14 -14.72
N ILE A 22 -11.41 30.93 -14.05
CA ILE A 22 -11.44 31.00 -12.59
C ILE A 22 -12.81 31.59 -12.22
N PRO A 23 -13.67 30.89 -11.44
CA PRO A 23 -14.94 31.46 -11.01
C PRO A 23 -14.65 32.63 -10.06
N LYS A 24 -15.21 33.81 -10.39
CA LYS A 24 -15.16 34.99 -9.52
C LYS A 24 -16.03 34.72 -8.29
N THR A 25 -15.39 34.46 -7.15
CA THR A 25 -16.06 34.38 -5.85
C THR A 25 -16.36 35.80 -5.37
N SER A 26 -17.60 36.10 -5.00
CA SER A 26 -18.06 37.42 -4.49
C SER A 26 -17.71 37.69 -3.02
N PHE A 27 -16.67 37.04 -2.47
CA PHE A 27 -16.30 37.23 -1.07
C PHE A 27 -15.48 38.51 -0.90
N THR A 28 -16.09 39.54 -0.31
CA THR A 28 -15.48 40.82 0.10
C THR A 28 -14.79 40.73 1.46
N GLY A 29 -14.06 39.63 1.70
CA GLY A 29 -13.20 39.49 2.87
C GLY A 29 -11.79 39.98 2.58
N VAL A 30 -11.15 40.58 3.59
CA VAL A 30 -9.77 41.09 3.57
C VAL A 30 -8.83 40.07 2.92
N ARG A 31 -8.37 40.37 1.71
CA ARG A 31 -7.37 39.55 1.00
C ARG A 31 -6.01 39.79 1.65
N ILE A 32 -5.62 38.91 2.57
CA ILE A 32 -4.21 38.77 2.92
C ILE A 32 -3.52 38.23 1.65
N GLN A 33 -2.89 39.14 0.92
CA GLN A 33 -2.02 38.80 -0.20
C GLN A 33 -0.84 38.04 0.38
N HIS A 34 -0.97 36.72 0.47
CA HIS A 34 0.21 35.87 0.52
C HIS A 34 0.90 36.09 -0.82
N LEU A 35 1.94 36.92 -0.82
CA LEU A 35 2.96 36.92 -1.86
C LEU A 35 3.47 35.49 -1.94
N CYS A 36 2.85 34.67 -2.80
CA CYS A 36 3.47 33.44 -3.26
C CYS A 36 4.78 33.87 -3.89
N PRO A 37 5.95 33.53 -3.30
CA PRO A 37 7.18 33.66 -4.06
C PRO A 37 6.99 32.76 -5.27
N GLN A 38 7.14 33.32 -6.47
CA GLN A 38 7.27 32.50 -7.67
C GLN A 38 8.32 31.43 -7.37
N ARG A 39 7.88 30.16 -7.32
CA ARG A 39 8.80 29.04 -7.30
C ARG A 39 9.58 29.11 -8.61
N LEU A 40 10.78 29.70 -8.54
CA LEU A 40 11.85 29.40 -9.47
C LEU A 40 11.95 27.87 -9.57
N PRO A 41 12.18 27.30 -10.77
CA PRO A 41 12.48 25.88 -10.89
C PRO A 41 13.75 25.63 -10.07
N SER A 42 13.55 25.07 -8.88
CA SER A 42 14.63 24.52 -8.07
C SER A 42 15.38 23.56 -8.97
N GLN A 43 16.65 23.86 -9.22
CA GLN A 43 17.56 22.97 -9.92
C GLN A 43 17.34 21.57 -9.39
N ALA A 44 17.12 20.63 -10.31
CA ALA A 44 16.81 19.25 -10.06
C ALA A 44 17.65 18.73 -8.89
N THR A 45 17.00 18.43 -7.76
CA THR A 45 17.58 17.51 -6.79
C THR A 45 17.84 16.24 -7.58
N PHE A 46 19.12 15.95 -7.84
CA PHE A 46 19.58 14.73 -8.46
C PHE A 46 18.77 13.57 -7.90
N PHE A 47 17.91 12.98 -8.74
CA PHE A 47 17.36 11.67 -8.46
C PHE A 47 18.57 10.77 -8.30
N ARG A 48 18.90 10.41 -7.06
CA ARG A 48 19.91 9.41 -6.74
C ARG A 48 19.41 8.13 -7.40
N GLN A 49 19.89 7.87 -8.62
CA GLN A 49 19.56 6.65 -9.34
C GLN A 49 19.99 5.49 -8.43
N PRO A 50 19.06 4.61 -8.04
CA PRO A 50 19.42 3.48 -7.21
C PRO A 50 20.45 2.63 -7.96
N SER A 51 21.53 2.25 -7.29
CA SER A 51 22.55 1.40 -7.89
C SER A 51 21.92 0.09 -8.37
N PRO A 52 22.30 -0.43 -9.55
CA PRO A 52 21.70 -1.63 -10.13
C PRO A 52 21.87 -2.87 -9.23
N SER A 53 22.94 -2.91 -8.43
CA SER A 53 23.16 -4.00 -7.47
C SER A 53 22.10 -4.02 -6.34
N SER A 54 21.67 -2.86 -5.84
CA SER A 54 20.65 -2.77 -4.79
C SER A 54 19.24 -3.11 -5.30
N SER A 55 18.93 -2.76 -6.56
CA SER A 55 17.62 -3.06 -7.15
C SER A 55 17.45 -4.57 -7.40
N VAL A 56 18.49 -5.27 -7.86
CA VAL A 56 18.45 -6.72 -8.13
C VAL A 56 18.21 -7.54 -6.85
N VAL A 57 18.91 -7.25 -5.75
CA VAL A 57 18.72 -7.97 -4.47
C VAL A 57 17.29 -7.78 -3.93
N MET A 58 16.72 -6.59 -4.10
CA MET A 58 15.34 -6.31 -3.69
C MET A 58 14.29 -7.03 -4.57
N MET A 59 14.63 -7.40 -5.81
CA MET A 59 13.75 -8.20 -6.68
C MET A 59 13.72 -9.67 -6.23
N ALA A 60 14.88 -10.27 -5.94
CA ALA A 60 14.98 -11.68 -5.52
C ALA A 60 14.09 -11.98 -4.30
N LYS A 61 14.24 -11.19 -3.23
CA LYS A 61 13.43 -11.38 -2.00
C LYS A 61 11.93 -11.19 -2.23
N ARG A 62 11.55 -10.27 -3.12
CA ARG A 62 10.13 -10.06 -3.48
C ARG A 62 9.55 -11.29 -4.18
N GLU A 63 10.32 -11.88 -5.09
CA GLU A 63 9.90 -13.05 -5.86
C GLU A 63 9.78 -14.28 -4.98
N GLU A 64 10.72 -14.49 -4.06
CA GLU A 64 10.66 -15.53 -3.03
C GLU A 64 9.39 -15.39 -2.17
N GLU A 65 9.13 -14.19 -1.62
CA GLU A 65 7.91 -13.92 -0.85
C GLU A 65 6.63 -14.22 -1.67
N MET A 66 6.62 -13.91 -2.97
CA MET A 66 5.47 -14.22 -3.84
C MET A 66 5.30 -15.72 -4.09
N LYS A 67 6.39 -16.48 -4.21
CA LYS A 67 6.35 -17.94 -4.32
C LYS A 67 5.81 -18.56 -3.03
N GLU A 68 6.29 -18.11 -1.88
CA GLU A 68 5.80 -18.54 -0.55
C GLU A 68 4.30 -18.30 -0.39
N ILE A 69 3.83 -17.08 -0.67
CA ILE A 69 2.40 -16.73 -0.52
C ILE A 69 1.53 -17.58 -1.46
N ARG A 70 2.01 -17.88 -2.67
CA ARG A 70 1.27 -18.72 -3.62
C ARG A 70 1.20 -20.19 -3.18
N ALA A 71 2.19 -20.69 -2.46
CA ALA A 71 2.22 -22.05 -1.92
C ALA A 71 1.25 -22.23 -0.73
N LYS A 72 1.01 -21.18 0.06
CA LYS A 72 0.13 -21.21 1.24
C LYS A 72 -1.34 -21.42 0.90
N THR A 73 -2.08 -22.06 1.80
CA THR A 73 -3.54 -22.21 1.67
C THR A 73 -4.28 -20.88 1.92
N THR A 74 -5.56 -20.79 1.56
CA THR A 74 -6.35 -19.55 1.77
C THR A 74 -6.61 -19.25 3.24
N GLU A 75 -6.66 -20.28 4.08
CA GLU A 75 -6.83 -20.20 5.54
C GLU A 75 -5.56 -19.68 6.19
N GLU A 76 -4.41 -20.27 5.88
CA GLU A 76 -3.10 -19.78 6.31
C GLU A 76 -2.86 -18.32 5.92
N ILE A 77 -3.31 -17.93 4.71
CA ILE A 77 -3.24 -16.52 4.27
C ILE A 77 -4.07 -15.62 5.18
N ASN A 78 -5.24 -16.04 5.64
CA ASN A 78 -6.08 -15.23 6.51
C ASN A 78 -5.47 -15.09 7.90
N ASP A 79 -4.94 -16.18 8.45
CA ASP A 79 -4.33 -16.22 9.77
C ASP A 79 -3.07 -15.34 9.81
N GLU A 80 -2.17 -15.49 8.83
CA GLU A 80 -0.96 -14.68 8.75
C GLU A 80 -1.28 -13.19 8.52
N VAL A 81 -2.36 -12.86 7.80
CA VAL A 81 -2.83 -11.47 7.68
C VAL A 81 -3.27 -10.89 9.03
N VAL A 82 -3.91 -11.69 9.88
CA VAL A 82 -4.32 -11.27 11.23
C VAL A 82 -3.09 -11.09 12.12
N GLU A 83 -2.15 -12.03 12.09
CA GLU A 83 -0.90 -11.98 12.85
C GLU A 83 -0.06 -10.76 12.48
N LEU A 84 0.21 -10.53 11.19
CA LEU A 84 0.98 -9.38 10.71
C LEU A 84 0.31 -8.04 11.08
N LYS A 85 -1.02 -7.99 11.16
CA LYS A 85 -1.73 -6.80 11.66
C LYS A 85 -1.56 -6.61 13.16
N GLY A 86 -1.56 -7.69 13.94
CA GLY A 86 -1.28 -7.68 15.38
C GLY A 86 0.15 -7.20 15.67
N GLU A 87 1.14 -7.71 14.94
CA GLU A 87 2.52 -7.26 15.04
C GLU A 87 2.67 -5.77 14.64
N LEU A 88 1.94 -5.33 13.60
CA LEU A 88 1.95 -3.93 13.18
C LEU A 88 1.39 -3.00 14.28
N LEU A 89 0.43 -3.47 15.07
CA LEU A 89 -0.07 -2.75 16.24
C LEU A 89 1.03 -2.62 17.30
N MET A 90 1.77 -3.70 17.59
CA MET A 90 2.87 -3.65 18.56
C MET A 90 3.97 -2.70 18.13
N LEU A 91 4.35 -2.68 16.85
CA LEU A 91 5.31 -1.70 16.34
C LEU A 91 4.82 -0.26 16.52
N ARG A 92 3.51 0.00 16.39
CA ARG A 92 2.94 1.34 16.66
C ARG A 92 3.04 1.71 18.14
N LEU A 93 2.79 0.76 19.03
CA LEU A 93 2.91 0.96 20.47
C LEU A 93 4.37 1.22 20.86
N GLN A 94 5.32 0.40 20.40
CA GLN A 94 6.76 0.62 20.59
C GLN A 94 7.19 2.00 20.09
N LYS A 95 6.71 2.40 18.91
CA LYS A 95 6.97 3.73 18.36
C LYS A 95 6.43 4.86 19.26
N SER A 96 5.26 4.68 19.87
CA SER A 96 4.69 5.68 20.78
C SER A 96 5.46 5.80 22.10
N VAL A 97 5.97 4.68 22.62
CA VAL A 97 6.82 4.63 23.83
C VAL A 97 8.22 5.19 23.53
N ARG A 98 8.57 5.40 22.25
CA ARG A 98 9.89 5.80 21.77
C ARG A 98 10.98 4.75 22.04
N ASN A 99 10.59 3.47 22.07
CA ASN A 99 11.55 2.38 22.05
C ASN A 99 12.29 2.36 20.71
N GLU A 100 13.47 1.75 20.70
CA GLU A 100 14.21 1.54 19.46
C GLU A 100 13.50 0.48 18.61
N PHE A 101 13.15 0.85 17.37
CA PHE A 101 12.53 -0.07 16.40
C PHE A 101 13.04 0.22 14.99
N LYS A 102 12.96 -0.77 14.11
CA LYS A 102 13.30 -0.62 12.69
C LYS A 102 12.15 0.00 11.92
N SER A 103 12.33 1.21 11.40
CA SER A 103 11.29 1.93 10.63
C SER A 103 10.91 1.24 9.31
N SER A 104 11.81 0.45 8.73
CA SER A 104 11.58 -0.34 7.52
C SER A 104 10.50 -1.42 7.71
N GLU A 105 10.33 -1.97 8.91
CA GLU A 105 9.38 -3.05 9.19
C GLU A 105 7.93 -2.60 8.98
N PHE A 106 7.60 -1.34 9.32
CA PHE A 106 6.30 -0.76 9.02
C PHE A 106 5.93 -0.86 7.54
N GLY A 107 6.88 -0.54 6.66
CA GLY A 107 6.69 -0.59 5.22
C GLY A 107 6.65 -2.03 4.71
N ARG A 108 7.57 -2.87 5.19
CA ARG A 108 7.70 -4.28 4.81
C ARG A 108 6.43 -5.06 5.14
N MET A 109 5.95 -4.99 6.37
CA MET A 109 4.76 -5.71 6.84
C MET A 109 3.50 -5.26 6.09
N ARG A 110 3.30 -3.95 5.90
CA ARG A 110 2.17 -3.44 5.10
C ARG A 110 2.20 -3.95 3.66
N LYS A 111 3.38 -3.96 3.02
CA LYS A 111 3.55 -4.49 1.66
C LYS A 111 3.31 -6.01 1.62
N ARG A 112 3.72 -6.76 2.64
CA ARG A 112 3.47 -8.21 2.75
C ARG A 112 1.98 -8.51 2.85
N ILE A 113 1.25 -7.84 3.76
CA ILE A 113 -0.21 -7.95 3.88
C ILE A 113 -0.90 -7.64 2.55
N ALA A 114 -0.48 -6.58 1.85
CA ALA A 114 -1.07 -6.21 0.57
C ALA A 114 -0.91 -7.33 -0.47
N ARG A 115 0.28 -7.95 -0.59
CA ARG A 115 0.52 -9.07 -1.52
C ARG A 115 -0.34 -10.29 -1.19
N MET A 116 -0.47 -10.63 0.08
CA MET A 116 -1.32 -11.74 0.53
C MET A 116 -2.78 -11.54 0.15
N LEU A 117 -3.30 -10.32 0.34
CA LEU A 117 -4.66 -9.97 -0.07
C LEU A 117 -4.85 -9.97 -1.59
N THR A 118 -3.81 -9.59 -2.35
CA THR A 118 -3.84 -9.70 -3.82
C THR A 118 -3.94 -11.15 -4.26
N VAL A 119 -3.12 -12.05 -3.72
CA VAL A 119 -3.16 -13.48 -4.07
C VAL A 119 -4.51 -14.11 -3.68
N LYS A 120 -5.05 -13.75 -2.51
CA LYS A 120 -6.41 -14.16 -2.12
C LYS A 120 -7.45 -13.69 -3.15
N ARG A 121 -7.38 -12.43 -3.59
CA ARG A 121 -8.31 -11.89 -4.60
C ARG A 121 -8.14 -12.53 -5.97
N GLU A 122 -6.92 -12.87 -6.38
CA GLU A 122 -6.65 -13.63 -7.61
C GLU A 122 -7.32 -15.01 -7.57
N ARG A 123 -7.31 -15.70 -6.42
CA ARG A 123 -8.01 -16.98 -6.23
C ARG A 123 -9.53 -16.83 -6.35
N GLU A 124 -10.10 -15.84 -5.67
CA GLU A 124 -11.54 -15.53 -5.79
C GLU A 124 -11.96 -15.22 -7.24
N LEU A 125 -11.08 -14.58 -8.02
CA LEU A 125 -11.33 -14.30 -9.43
C LEU A 125 -11.28 -15.57 -10.29
N LYS A 126 -10.37 -16.51 -10.01
CA LYS A 126 -10.32 -17.82 -10.67
C LYS A 126 -11.56 -18.66 -10.40
N GLU A 127 -12.11 -18.56 -9.19
CA GLU A 127 -13.38 -19.20 -8.81
C GLU A 127 -14.62 -18.51 -9.45
N GLY A 128 -14.44 -17.37 -10.13
CA GLY A 128 -15.54 -16.64 -10.77
C GLY A 128 -16.36 -15.77 -9.81
N ILE A 129 -15.85 -15.44 -8.61
CA ILE A 129 -16.59 -14.65 -7.62
C ILE A 129 -16.68 -13.19 -8.04
N ASN A 130 -17.92 -12.75 -8.28
CA ASN A 130 -18.27 -11.36 -8.56
C ASN A 130 -17.82 -10.38 -7.46
N LYS A 131 -17.50 -9.15 -7.84
CA LYS A 131 -17.03 -8.09 -6.91
C LYS A 131 -18.01 -7.81 -5.76
N ARG A 132 -19.32 -7.95 -5.99
CA ARG A 132 -20.33 -7.75 -4.94
C ARG A 132 -20.33 -8.87 -3.91
N LEU A 133 -20.20 -10.12 -4.36
CA LEU A 133 -20.15 -11.30 -3.50
C LEU A 133 -18.86 -11.30 -2.66
N SER A 134 -17.72 -11.03 -3.29
CA SER A 134 -16.43 -10.87 -2.59
C SER A 134 -16.50 -9.85 -1.45
N ARG A 135 -17.13 -8.68 -1.66
CA ARG A 135 -17.33 -7.70 -0.58
C ARG A 135 -18.24 -8.19 0.54
N LYS A 136 -19.27 -8.99 0.24
CA LYS A 136 -20.16 -9.57 1.26
C LYS A 136 -19.38 -10.56 2.12
N LEU A 137 -18.61 -11.45 1.49
CA LEU A 137 -17.74 -12.41 2.16
C LEU A 137 -16.66 -11.72 3.00
N ASP A 138 -15.97 -10.71 2.46
CA ASP A 138 -14.96 -9.93 3.18
C ASP A 138 -15.55 -9.21 4.42
N ARG A 139 -16.76 -8.66 4.30
CA ARG A 139 -17.46 -8.06 5.45
C ARG A 139 -17.86 -9.10 6.49
N GLN A 140 -18.35 -10.27 6.08
CA GLN A 140 -18.69 -11.36 6.99
C GLN A 140 -17.44 -11.87 7.71
N TRP A 141 -16.36 -12.11 6.98
CA TRP A 141 -15.07 -12.51 7.56
C TRP A 141 -14.54 -11.46 8.54
N LYS A 142 -14.54 -10.18 8.20
CA LYS A 142 -14.11 -9.11 9.13
C LYS A 142 -14.92 -9.06 10.42
N LYS A 143 -16.21 -9.43 10.38
CA LYS A 143 -17.05 -9.54 11.58
C LYS A 143 -16.72 -10.76 12.43
N SER A 144 -16.28 -11.86 11.83
CA SER A 144 -15.93 -13.09 12.54
C SER A 144 -14.52 -13.10 13.12
N ILE A 145 -13.68 -12.09 12.83
CA ILE A 145 -12.32 -12.01 13.38
C ILE A 145 -12.38 -11.77 14.89
N VAL A 146 -11.87 -12.73 15.65
CA VAL A 146 -11.60 -12.58 17.09
C VAL A 146 -10.18 -12.04 17.26
N VAL A 147 -10.02 -11.00 18.08
CA VAL A 147 -8.72 -10.39 18.36
C VAL A 147 -7.89 -11.35 19.21
N LYS A 148 -6.74 -11.79 18.69
CA LYS A 148 -5.76 -12.62 19.39
C LYS A 148 -4.47 -11.81 19.63
N PRO A 149 -3.73 -12.05 20.73
CA PRO A 149 -2.41 -11.46 20.89
C PRO A 149 -1.47 -11.97 19.78
N PRO A 150 -0.56 -11.12 19.26
CA PRO A 150 0.37 -11.53 18.22
C PRO A 150 1.35 -12.59 18.74
N PRO A 151 1.79 -13.53 17.88
CA PRO A 151 2.60 -14.68 18.28
C PRO A 151 3.96 -14.28 18.87
N SER A 152 4.52 -13.13 18.47
CA SER A 152 5.75 -12.61 19.04
C SER A 152 5.64 -12.31 20.54
N LEU A 153 4.51 -11.77 21.00
CA LEU A 153 4.29 -11.52 22.43
C LEU A 153 4.07 -12.80 23.22
N ILE A 154 3.39 -13.77 22.61
CA ILE A 154 3.16 -15.08 23.23
C ILE A 154 4.51 -15.74 23.50
N LYS A 155 5.38 -15.79 22.49
CA LYS A 155 6.74 -16.34 22.60
C LYS A 155 7.58 -15.64 23.67
N LEU A 156 7.51 -14.31 23.77
CA LEU A 156 8.24 -13.56 24.80
C LEU A 156 7.76 -13.93 26.21
N ARG A 157 6.44 -14.02 26.42
CA ARG A 157 5.87 -14.40 27.71
C ARG A 157 6.17 -15.84 28.09
N GLU A 158 6.17 -16.75 27.13
CA GLU A 158 6.53 -18.15 27.34
C GLU A 158 8.00 -18.30 27.77
N GLN A 159 8.90 -17.51 27.16
CA GLN A 159 10.32 -17.47 27.54
C GLN A 159 10.52 -16.89 28.95
N GLU A 160 9.88 -15.76 29.26
CA GLU A 160 9.93 -15.15 30.58
C GLU A 160 9.42 -16.12 31.67
N ALA A 161 8.30 -16.80 31.43
CA ALA A 161 7.75 -17.78 32.35
C ALA A 161 8.67 -19.01 32.53
N ALA A 162 9.35 -19.45 31.48
CA ALA A 162 10.32 -20.54 31.57
C ALA A 162 11.54 -20.14 32.42
N GLU A 163 12.06 -18.92 32.23
CA GLU A 163 13.17 -18.40 33.04
C GLU A 163 12.78 -18.22 34.52
N GLU A 164 11.56 -17.77 34.81
CA GLU A 164 11.05 -17.65 36.17
C GLU A 164 10.90 -19.02 36.85
N ALA A 165 10.42 -20.03 36.12
CA ALA A 165 10.32 -21.39 36.61
C ALA A 165 11.71 -21.97 36.96
N GLU A 166 12.71 -21.78 36.08
CA GLU A 166 14.10 -22.19 36.34
C GLU A 166 14.71 -21.45 37.54
N LYS A 167 14.47 -20.14 37.67
CA LYS A 167 14.95 -19.34 38.82
C LYS A 167 14.26 -19.72 40.13
N SER A 168 13.01 -20.20 40.09
CA SER A 168 12.26 -20.65 41.29
C SER A 168 12.57 -22.09 41.71
N ALA A 169 13.17 -22.88 40.82
CA ALA A 169 13.57 -24.26 41.06
C ALA A 169 15.03 -24.40 41.54
N ALA A 170 15.80 -23.31 41.52
CA ALA A 170 17.17 -23.21 42.05
C ALA A 170 17.18 -22.61 43.46
#